data_AF-A0A2M7KJT3-F1
#
_entry.id   AF-A0A2M7KJT3-F1
#
_cell.length_a   1.000
_cell.length_b   1.000
_cell.length_c   1.000
_cell.angle_alpha   90.00
_cell.angle_beta   90.00
_cell.angle_gamma   90.00
#
_symmetry.space_group_name_H-M   'P 1'
#
loop_
_entity.id
_entity.type
_entity.pdbx_description
1 polymer ?
#
loop_
_entity_poly.entity_id
_entity_poly.type
_entity_poly.pdbx_seq_one_letter_code
_entity_poly.pdbx_strand_id
1 'polypeptide(L)'
;MVSLGACPMFDPLRIALVAEGPTDRVVVEAAVNAMLPDRPFVLTQVQPEGSLVFGELGGGWVGVYRWCKQASARGGGRLSDDALLYQNYDALILHVYSRRLGIHRSGSSQNFTRGRVVSTQHTAVHAEASNLCNSFGVFLIFASIDADVAGYDYAEGSIEPDPGDAQLPCERPCPPAHDTTNALRSVVLSWCGEQAVPKRTVFCLPSKSTEAWVVAALFPDDKSMEGHIECWPRPESRLGQQPKKLRIRKSQRDYKDRVSDIEEAWSRLTEPGAIGKALRFQNELLAELTTL
;
A
#
# COMPACT_ATOMS: atom_id res chain seq x y z
N MET A 1 6.87 -36.42 -33.47
CA MET A 1 5.93 -35.46 -32.84
C MET A 1 6.40 -35.24 -31.42
N VAL A 2 6.83 -34.02 -31.08
CA VAL A 2 7.05 -33.65 -29.67
C VAL A 2 5.68 -33.31 -29.10
N SER A 3 5.33 -33.88 -27.95
CA SER A 3 4.08 -33.54 -27.27
C SER A 3 4.11 -32.07 -26.86
N LEU A 4 3.11 -31.29 -27.28
CA LEU A 4 2.87 -29.97 -26.72
C LEU A 4 2.34 -30.16 -25.30
N GLY A 5 3.26 -30.26 -24.33
CA GLY A 5 2.92 -30.20 -22.92
C GLY A 5 2.24 -28.86 -22.64
N ALA A 6 1.08 -28.89 -21.99
CA ALA A 6 0.38 -27.68 -21.58
C ALA A 6 1.29 -26.84 -20.67
N CYS A 7 1.52 -25.57 -21.01
CA CYS A 7 2.25 -24.64 -20.14
C CYS A 7 1.39 -24.46 -18.86
N PRO A 8 1.94 -24.69 -17.65
CA PRO A 8 1.13 -24.76 -16.43
C PRO A 8 0.57 -23.39 -16.03
N MET A 9 -0.68 -23.36 -15.61
CA MET A 9 -1.49 -22.16 -15.38
C MET A 9 -1.26 -21.52 -13.98
N PHE A 10 -0.10 -21.71 -13.35
CA PHE A 10 0.02 -21.64 -11.88
C PHE A 10 1.33 -21.04 -11.32
N ASP A 11 1.92 -20.03 -11.97
CA ASP A 11 2.81 -19.12 -11.25
C ASP A 11 1.97 -18.12 -10.44
N PRO A 12 2.23 -17.93 -9.13
CA PRO A 12 1.46 -17.02 -8.30
C PRO A 12 1.74 -15.56 -8.67
N LEU A 13 0.68 -14.74 -8.67
CA LEU A 13 0.76 -13.30 -8.94
C LEU A 13 1.70 -12.61 -7.92
N ARG A 14 2.85 -12.09 -8.35
CA ARG A 14 3.82 -11.43 -7.44
C ARG A 14 3.42 -9.98 -7.20
N ILE A 15 2.59 -9.73 -6.20
CA ILE A 15 2.20 -8.40 -5.75
C ILE A 15 3.25 -7.86 -4.77
N ALA A 16 3.80 -6.69 -4.99
CA ALA A 16 4.59 -6.00 -3.98
C ALA A 16 3.75 -4.96 -3.21
N LEU A 17 4.31 -4.31 -2.19
CA LEU A 17 3.58 -3.35 -1.37
C LEU A 17 4.55 -2.32 -0.78
N VAL A 18 4.40 -1.03 -1.09
CA VAL A 18 4.88 0.02 -0.17
C VAL A 18 3.73 0.23 0.80
N ALA A 19 3.97 0.15 2.11
CA ALA A 19 3.02 0.57 3.15
C ALA A 19 3.62 1.68 4.01
N GLU A 20 2.79 2.47 4.70
CA GLU A 20 3.26 3.22 5.89
C GLU A 20 3.41 2.26 7.07
N GLY A 21 2.33 1.52 7.36
CA GLY A 21 2.18 0.77 8.58
C GLY A 21 2.24 -0.75 8.37
N PRO A 22 2.80 -1.50 9.33
CA PRO A 22 2.78 -2.96 9.31
C PRO A 22 1.36 -3.55 9.47
N THR A 23 0.39 -2.77 9.97
CA THR A 23 -1.03 -3.16 10.05
C THR A 23 -1.73 -3.18 8.71
N ASP A 24 -1.38 -2.25 7.83
CA ASP A 24 -2.14 -2.01 6.60
C ASP A 24 -1.98 -3.16 5.63
N ARG A 25 -0.78 -3.76 5.57
CA ARG A 25 -0.52 -5.02 4.87
C ARG A 25 -1.60 -6.05 5.16
N VAL A 26 -1.96 -6.28 6.44
CA VAL A 26 -2.91 -7.34 6.82
C VAL A 26 -4.30 -7.07 6.25
N VAL A 27 -4.71 -5.80 6.21
CA VAL A 27 -6.02 -5.39 5.67
C VAL A 27 -6.02 -5.46 4.14
N VAL A 28 -4.94 -5.04 3.49
CA VAL A 28 -4.76 -5.12 2.03
C VAL A 28 -4.67 -6.57 1.55
N GLU A 29 -3.95 -7.43 2.27
CA GLU A 29 -3.80 -8.86 1.99
C GLU A 29 -5.15 -9.58 2.06
N ALA A 30 -5.94 -9.32 3.12
CA ALA A 30 -7.32 -9.79 3.24
C ALA A 30 -8.23 -9.27 2.11
N ALA A 31 -8.16 -7.98 1.77
CA ALA A 31 -8.95 -7.40 0.68
C ALA A 31 -8.63 -8.06 -0.68
N VAL A 32 -7.34 -8.30 -0.96
CA VAL A 32 -6.91 -8.94 -2.21
C VAL A 32 -7.29 -10.43 -2.24
N ASN A 33 -7.17 -11.15 -1.13
CA ASN A 33 -7.68 -12.53 -1.00
C ASN A 33 -9.18 -12.60 -1.38
N ALA A 34 -10.00 -11.71 -0.85
CA ALA A 34 -11.43 -11.67 -1.14
C ALA A 34 -11.76 -11.31 -2.60
N MET A 35 -10.91 -10.53 -3.26
CA MET A 35 -11.04 -10.24 -4.70
C MET A 35 -10.53 -11.38 -5.60
N LEU A 36 -9.63 -12.24 -5.09
CA LEU A 36 -8.89 -13.24 -5.86
C LEU A 36 -9.02 -14.67 -5.27
N PRO A 37 -10.24 -15.17 -5.01
CA PRO A 37 -10.44 -16.44 -4.29
C PRO A 37 -9.79 -17.65 -4.96
N ASP A 38 -9.77 -17.68 -6.30
CA ASP A 38 -9.22 -18.79 -7.10
C ASP A 38 -7.83 -18.51 -7.69
N ARG A 39 -7.19 -17.38 -7.35
CA ARG A 39 -5.90 -16.96 -7.95
C ARG A 39 -4.82 -16.78 -6.87
N PRO A 40 -3.82 -17.68 -6.81
CA PRO A 40 -2.74 -17.54 -5.82
C PRO A 40 -1.89 -16.31 -6.13
N PHE A 41 -1.48 -15.61 -5.07
CA PHE A 41 -0.58 -14.47 -5.14
C PHE A 41 0.44 -14.48 -3.99
N VAL A 42 1.54 -13.76 -4.17
CA VAL A 42 2.55 -13.48 -3.14
C VAL A 42 2.57 -11.99 -2.93
N LEU A 43 2.20 -11.51 -1.73
CA LEU A 43 2.32 -10.10 -1.36
C LEU A 43 3.68 -9.83 -0.70
N THR A 44 4.54 -9.01 -1.30
CA THR A 44 5.89 -8.67 -0.81
C THR A 44 5.97 -7.21 -0.39
N GLN A 45 6.12 -6.92 0.90
CA GLN A 45 6.26 -5.53 1.33
C GLN A 45 7.68 -5.01 1.02
N VAL A 46 7.78 -4.09 0.04
CA VAL A 46 9.04 -3.48 -0.43
C VAL A 46 9.36 -2.14 0.23
N GLN A 47 8.44 -1.58 1.03
CA GLN A 47 8.68 -0.39 1.86
C GLN A 47 7.67 -0.35 3.02
N PRO A 48 8.07 0.10 4.24
CA PRO A 48 9.42 -0.07 4.75
C PRO A 48 9.91 -1.50 4.51
N GLU A 49 11.16 -1.65 4.05
CA GLU A 49 11.76 -2.97 3.90
C GLU A 49 11.79 -3.69 5.25
N GLY A 50 11.38 -4.96 5.27
CA GLY A 50 11.33 -5.76 6.51
C GLY A 50 12.70 -6.10 7.11
N SER A 51 13.80 -5.71 6.45
CA SER A 51 15.17 -5.94 6.91
C SER A 51 15.83 -4.64 7.36
N LEU A 52 16.37 -4.63 8.58
CA LEU A 52 17.11 -3.51 9.16
C LEU A 52 18.44 -3.18 8.46
N VAL A 53 18.80 -3.92 7.40
CA VAL A 53 20.14 -3.87 6.76
C VAL A 53 20.13 -3.07 5.46
N PHE A 54 18.97 -2.96 4.80
CA PHE A 54 18.84 -2.33 3.48
C PHE A 54 18.00 -1.05 3.55
N GLY A 55 18.60 0.00 4.10
CA GLY A 55 18.14 1.38 3.92
C GLY A 55 17.08 1.88 4.93
N GLU A 56 17.49 2.81 5.80
CA GLU A 56 16.59 3.59 6.65
C GLU A 56 15.83 4.68 5.85
N LEU A 57 15.04 4.30 4.84
CA LEU A 57 14.10 5.26 4.22
C LEU A 57 13.11 5.83 5.25
N GLY A 58 12.82 5.04 6.28
CA GLY A 58 11.93 5.34 7.40
C GLY A 58 10.53 4.77 7.18
N GLY A 59 9.73 4.70 8.23
CA GLY A 59 8.27 4.57 8.10
C GLY A 59 7.63 5.92 7.75
N GLY A 60 6.30 5.96 7.69
CA GLY A 60 5.58 7.21 7.41
C GLY A 60 5.55 7.58 5.92
N TRP A 61 4.78 8.63 5.61
CA TRP A 61 4.71 9.21 4.27
C TRP A 61 6.07 9.71 3.73
N VAL A 62 6.98 10.12 4.62
CA VAL A 62 8.35 10.54 4.28
C VAL A 62 9.16 9.40 3.66
N GLY A 63 9.08 8.19 4.23
CA GLY A 63 9.73 7.01 3.66
C GLY A 63 9.19 6.66 2.29
N VAL A 64 7.90 6.93 2.06
CA VAL A 64 7.23 6.67 0.78
C VAL A 64 7.62 7.70 -0.27
N TYR A 65 7.63 9.00 0.09
CA TYR A 65 8.17 10.05 -0.78
C TYR A 65 9.58 9.67 -1.26
N ARG A 66 10.48 9.34 -0.32
CA ARG A 66 11.87 8.93 -0.64
C ARG A 66 11.93 7.69 -1.53
N TRP A 67 11.09 6.68 -1.25
CA TRP A 67 10.98 5.49 -2.09
C TRP A 67 10.54 5.87 -3.53
N CYS A 68 9.53 6.74 -3.69
CA CYS A 68 9.07 7.20 -5.00
C CYS A 68 10.17 7.95 -5.76
N LYS A 69 10.89 8.88 -5.11
CA LYS A 69 12.02 9.59 -5.73
C LYS A 69 13.12 8.61 -6.15
N GLN A 70 13.45 7.62 -5.31
CA GLN A 70 14.48 6.62 -5.60
C GLN A 70 14.11 5.69 -6.77
N ALA A 71 12.86 5.22 -6.83
CA ALA A 71 12.37 4.38 -7.91
C ALA A 71 12.25 5.17 -9.22
N SER A 72 11.72 6.40 -9.17
CA SER A 72 11.68 7.31 -10.32
C SER A 72 13.08 7.62 -10.87
N ALA A 73 14.05 7.93 -10.00
CA ALA A 73 15.44 8.16 -10.41
C ALA A 73 16.07 6.90 -11.04
N ARG A 74 15.74 5.70 -10.56
CA ARG A 74 16.20 4.43 -11.14
C ARG A 74 15.61 4.18 -12.54
N GLY A 75 14.37 4.59 -12.79
CA GLY A 75 13.76 4.63 -14.13
C GLY A 75 14.12 5.87 -14.95
N GLY A 76 15.16 6.65 -14.59
CA GLY A 76 15.59 7.81 -15.38
C GLY A 76 14.67 9.03 -15.31
N GLY A 77 13.85 9.14 -14.26
CA GLY A 77 12.92 10.24 -14.02
C GLY A 77 11.44 9.83 -14.08
N ARG A 78 11.14 8.54 -14.25
CA ARG A 78 9.79 7.97 -14.25
C ARG A 78 9.76 6.64 -13.52
N LEU A 79 8.71 6.41 -12.75
CA LEU A 79 8.49 5.12 -12.09
C LEU A 79 8.24 4.00 -13.12
N SER A 80 7.49 4.30 -14.18
CA SER A 80 7.10 3.34 -15.23
C SER A 80 8.27 2.75 -16.04
N ASP A 81 9.40 3.45 -16.06
CA ASP A 81 10.62 3.04 -16.76
C ASP A 81 11.60 2.25 -15.84
N ASP A 82 11.21 1.97 -14.60
CA ASP A 82 12.01 1.20 -13.63
C ASP A 82 12.02 -0.31 -13.93
N ALA A 83 12.98 -0.73 -14.74
CA ALA A 83 13.15 -2.12 -15.16
C ALA A 83 13.26 -3.12 -13.98
N LEU A 84 13.91 -2.77 -12.86
CA LEU A 84 14.02 -3.70 -11.72
C LEU A 84 12.68 -3.95 -11.04
N LEU A 85 11.76 -3.01 -11.14
CA LEU A 85 10.46 -3.08 -10.51
C LEU A 85 9.46 -3.79 -11.42
N TYR A 86 9.38 -3.37 -12.68
CA TYR A 86 8.43 -3.85 -13.69
C TYR A 86 8.81 -5.20 -14.33
N GLN A 87 9.99 -5.76 -14.01
CA GLN A 87 10.37 -7.14 -14.38
C GLN A 87 10.18 -8.16 -13.24
N ASN A 88 10.36 -7.73 -11.99
CA ASN A 88 10.39 -8.64 -10.83
C ASN A 88 9.03 -8.86 -10.16
N TYR A 89 8.03 -8.01 -10.43
CA TYR A 89 6.72 -8.11 -9.82
C TYR A 89 5.59 -8.04 -10.85
N ASP A 90 4.58 -8.88 -10.65
CA ASP A 90 3.31 -8.84 -11.37
C ASP A 90 2.29 -7.93 -10.67
N ALA A 91 2.68 -7.19 -9.64
CA ALA A 91 1.86 -6.16 -9.03
C ALA A 91 2.65 -5.47 -7.92
N LEU A 92 2.12 -4.39 -7.37
CA LEU A 92 2.72 -3.52 -6.39
C LEU A 92 1.50 -2.72 -5.84
N ILE A 93 1.24 -2.66 -4.54
CA ILE A 93 0.11 -1.89 -3.97
C ILE A 93 0.72 -0.85 -3.05
N LEU A 94 0.63 0.44 -3.39
CA LEU A 94 1.21 1.47 -2.52
C LEU A 94 0.10 1.66 -1.49
N HIS A 95 0.52 1.91 -0.29
CA HIS A 95 -0.28 2.15 0.87
C HIS A 95 0.48 3.15 1.72
N VAL A 96 -0.18 4.19 2.20
CA VAL A 96 0.40 5.18 3.08
C VAL A 96 -0.71 5.67 3.98
N TYR A 97 -0.38 5.90 5.23
CA TYR A 97 -1.20 6.60 6.21
C TYR A 97 -0.28 7.65 6.83
N SER A 98 -0.84 8.62 7.55
CA SER A 98 -0.07 9.31 8.57
C SER A 98 -0.83 9.26 9.88
N ARG A 99 -0.12 8.98 10.97
CA ARG A 99 -0.64 9.33 12.30
C ARG A 99 -0.15 10.71 12.68
N ARG A 100 -1.08 11.63 12.89
CA ARG A 100 -0.83 12.81 13.73
C ARG A 100 -0.64 12.39 15.20
N LEU A 101 0.55 11.85 15.51
CA LEU A 101 0.98 11.60 16.88
C LEU A 101 1.16 12.94 17.59
N GLY A 102 0.31 13.21 18.59
CA GLY A 102 0.59 14.26 19.57
C GLY A 102 1.93 13.99 20.24
N ILE A 103 2.86 14.93 20.12
CA ILE A 103 4.26 14.74 20.51
C ILE A 103 4.38 14.56 22.02
N HIS A 104 4.61 13.33 22.47
CA HIS A 104 5.24 13.05 23.76
C HIS A 104 6.63 12.45 23.52
N ARG A 105 7.66 13.29 23.69
CA ARG A 105 9.06 12.84 23.68
C ARG A 105 9.38 12.17 25.02
N SER A 106 9.64 10.86 25.00
CA SER A 106 10.43 10.18 26.02
C SER A 106 11.54 9.41 25.32
N GLY A 107 12.70 10.04 25.14
CA GLY A 107 13.88 9.35 24.62
C GLY A 107 14.60 8.58 25.71
N SER A 108 14.98 7.34 25.43
CA SER A 108 16.04 6.63 26.13
C SER A 108 17.06 6.16 25.10
N SER A 109 18.27 6.71 25.19
CA SER A 109 19.37 6.33 24.30
C SER A 109 20.09 5.11 24.86
N GLN A 110 20.37 4.11 24.02
CA GLN A 110 21.35 3.07 24.33
C GLN A 110 22.42 3.05 23.25
N ASN A 111 23.67 3.29 23.66
CA ASN A 111 24.83 3.17 22.80
C ASN A 111 25.16 1.68 22.60
N PHE A 112 25.48 1.27 21.37
CA PHE A 112 26.14 -0.01 21.13
C PHE A 112 27.36 0.15 20.22
N THR A 113 28.35 -0.71 20.43
CA THR A 113 29.75 -0.48 20.08
C THR A 113 30.13 -1.07 18.72
N ARG A 114 31.13 -0.45 18.06
CA ARG A 114 31.71 -0.86 16.76
C ARG A 114 31.95 -2.38 16.62
N GLY A 115 31.44 -2.97 15.54
CA GLY A 115 31.85 -4.26 14.97
C GLY A 115 32.46 -4.10 13.57
N ARG A 116 33.39 -4.99 13.18
CA ARG A 116 34.12 -4.92 11.89
C ARG A 116 33.24 -5.29 10.69
N VAL A 117 33.40 -4.55 9.59
CA VAL A 117 33.01 -5.00 8.25
C VAL A 117 33.94 -6.14 7.83
N VAL A 118 33.37 -7.25 7.36
CA VAL A 118 34.08 -8.31 6.63
C VAL A 118 33.58 -8.28 5.19
N SER A 119 34.50 -8.16 4.24
CA SER A 119 34.19 -8.17 2.82
C SER A 119 33.80 -9.57 2.36
N THR A 120 32.72 -9.68 1.58
CA THR A 120 32.36 -10.88 0.82
C THR A 120 32.28 -10.54 -0.66
N GLN A 121 32.89 -11.38 -1.50
CA GLN A 121 33.12 -11.11 -2.92
C GLN A 121 31.86 -11.41 -3.75
N HIS A 122 31.57 -10.56 -4.74
CA HIS A 122 30.57 -10.85 -5.77
C HIS A 122 31.12 -11.87 -6.77
N THR A 123 30.58 -13.09 -6.79
CA THR A 123 30.62 -13.96 -7.97
C THR A 123 29.43 -13.65 -8.86
N ALA A 124 29.68 -12.99 -9.99
CA ALA A 124 28.66 -12.77 -11.01
C ALA A 124 28.28 -14.11 -11.66
N VAL A 125 27.02 -14.53 -11.50
CA VAL A 125 26.47 -15.68 -12.21
C VAL A 125 25.87 -15.17 -13.52
N HIS A 126 26.51 -15.49 -14.64
CA HIS A 126 25.91 -15.31 -15.96
C HIS A 126 24.70 -16.24 -16.07
N ALA A 127 23.50 -15.68 -16.06
CA ALA A 127 22.29 -16.42 -16.45
C ALA A 127 22.20 -16.43 -17.98
N GLU A 128 22.45 -17.58 -18.59
CA GLU A 128 22.23 -17.76 -20.03
C GLU A 128 20.73 -17.71 -20.35
N ALA A 129 20.37 -16.90 -21.34
CA ALA A 129 18.99 -16.72 -21.80
C ALA A 129 18.50 -17.96 -22.57
N SER A 130 18.13 -19.02 -21.83
CA SER A 130 17.47 -20.20 -22.38
C SER A 130 15.97 -19.95 -22.52
N ASN A 131 15.46 -20.08 -23.75
CA ASN A 131 14.05 -19.88 -24.09
C ASN A 131 13.12 -20.70 -23.19
N LEU A 132 12.34 -20.02 -22.34
CA LEU A 132 11.25 -20.57 -21.55
C LEU A 132 9.96 -19.78 -21.81
N CYS A 133 8.82 -20.45 -21.62
CA CYS A 133 7.46 -19.97 -21.87
C CYS A 133 7.28 -18.54 -21.31
N ASN A 134 7.42 -17.50 -22.16
CA ASN A 134 7.09 -16.10 -21.82
C ASN A 134 5.56 -15.97 -21.77
N SER A 135 4.95 -16.62 -20.79
CA SER A 135 3.61 -16.31 -20.33
C SER A 135 3.68 -14.90 -19.75
N PHE A 136 3.29 -13.92 -20.55
CA PHE A 136 3.32 -12.51 -20.15
C PHE A 136 2.41 -12.36 -18.92
N GLY A 137 3.05 -12.23 -17.76
CA GLY A 137 2.39 -12.08 -16.47
C GLY A 137 1.49 -10.85 -16.42
N VAL A 138 0.77 -10.75 -15.32
CA VAL A 138 -0.41 -9.89 -15.17
C VAL A 138 -0.07 -8.83 -14.13
N PHE A 139 0.58 -7.74 -14.55
CA PHE A 139 1.30 -6.74 -13.73
C PHE A 139 0.41 -5.60 -13.17
N LEU A 140 0.41 -5.21 -11.86
CA LEU A 140 -0.43 -4.10 -11.26
C LEU A 140 0.05 -3.29 -9.99
N ILE A 141 0.38 -1.99 -10.11
CA ILE A 141 1.36 -1.16 -9.32
C ILE A 141 0.88 0.23 -8.76
N PHE A 142 0.45 0.40 -7.50
CA PHE A 142 0.65 1.65 -6.67
C PHE A 142 -0.29 2.91 -6.64
N ALA A 143 -1.18 3.06 -5.61
CA ALA A 143 -1.09 3.87 -4.33
C ALA A 143 -2.27 4.10 -3.32
N SER A 144 -1.97 4.13 -2.02
CA SER A 144 -2.78 4.70 -0.94
C SER A 144 -1.95 5.79 -0.27
N ILE A 145 -2.62 6.83 0.16
CA ILE A 145 -2.18 7.83 1.11
C ILE A 145 -3.46 8.33 1.78
N ASP A 146 -3.59 8.08 3.07
CA ASP A 146 -4.75 8.54 3.80
C ASP A 146 -4.82 10.07 3.75
N ALA A 147 -6.05 10.57 3.64
CA ALA A 147 -6.44 11.95 3.33
C ALA A 147 -6.09 12.99 4.41
N ASP A 148 -5.14 12.69 5.29
CA ASP A 148 -4.57 13.63 6.25
C ASP A 148 -3.10 13.99 5.95
N VAL A 149 -2.35 13.19 5.16
CA VAL A 149 -1.08 13.64 4.53
C VAL A 149 -1.31 14.86 3.66
N ALA A 150 -2.49 14.92 3.05
CA ALA A 150 -2.98 16.11 2.37
C ALA A 150 -3.05 17.36 3.27
N GLY A 151 -3.00 17.24 4.60
CA GLY A 151 -2.95 18.36 5.54
C GLY A 151 -1.55 18.74 6.04
N TYR A 152 -0.49 18.04 5.61
CA TYR A 152 0.90 18.33 6.00
C TYR A 152 1.60 19.27 5.03
N ASP A 153 2.64 19.95 5.49
CA ASP A 153 3.66 20.61 4.65
C ASP A 153 4.90 19.72 4.46
N TYR A 154 5.59 19.80 3.32
CA TYR A 154 6.85 19.06 3.08
C TYR A 154 7.91 19.31 4.17
N ALA A 155 7.95 20.53 4.71
CA ALA A 155 8.83 20.93 5.80
C ALA A 155 8.62 20.13 7.09
N GLU A 156 7.40 19.64 7.38
CA GLU A 156 7.13 18.79 8.54
C GLU A 156 7.79 17.41 8.40
N GLY A 157 8.00 16.94 7.17
CA GLY A 157 8.74 15.73 6.85
C GLY A 157 10.26 15.92 6.75
N SER A 158 10.77 17.14 6.97
CA SER A 158 12.13 17.56 6.62
C SER A 158 12.48 17.25 5.16
N ILE A 159 11.53 17.50 4.25
CA ILE A 159 11.69 17.33 2.80
C ILE A 159 11.77 18.72 2.15
N GLU A 160 12.78 18.91 1.32
CA GLU A 160 12.77 19.90 0.26
C GLU A 160 12.21 19.21 -1.00
N PRO A 161 11.03 19.63 -1.52
CA PRO A 161 10.42 19.00 -2.68
C PRO A 161 11.15 19.41 -3.97
N ASP A 162 11.18 18.52 -4.97
CA ASP A 162 11.71 18.87 -6.29
C ASP A 162 10.77 19.88 -6.99
N PRO A 163 11.27 20.70 -7.94
CA PRO A 163 10.43 21.65 -8.69
C PRO A 163 9.26 21.03 -9.49
N GLY A 164 9.27 19.71 -9.70
CA GLY A 164 8.20 18.96 -10.35
C GLY A 164 7.20 18.31 -9.40
N ASP A 165 7.45 18.31 -8.09
CA ASP A 165 6.55 17.73 -7.09
C ASP A 165 5.34 18.65 -6.87
N ALA A 166 4.14 18.09 -6.87
CA ALA A 166 2.91 18.83 -6.65
C ALA A 166 2.78 19.27 -5.19
N GLN A 167 2.02 20.35 -4.96
CA GLN A 167 1.95 20.98 -3.65
C GLN A 167 1.23 20.13 -2.61
N LEU A 168 1.86 20.03 -1.43
CA LEU A 168 1.22 19.77 -0.15
C LEU A 168 1.18 21.08 0.67
N PRO A 169 0.17 21.32 1.50
CA PRO A 169 -1.05 20.52 1.69
C PRO A 169 -2.01 20.56 0.49
N CYS A 170 -2.75 19.47 0.28
CA CYS A 170 -3.80 19.30 -0.73
C CYS A 170 -5.16 18.84 -0.16
N GLU A 171 -5.40 18.96 1.15
CA GLU A 171 -6.63 18.49 1.82
C GLU A 171 -7.86 19.27 1.36
N ARG A 172 -8.97 18.55 1.22
CA ARG A 172 -10.28 19.10 0.87
C ARG A 172 -11.34 18.66 1.89
N PRO A 173 -12.46 19.39 2.01
CA PRO A 173 -13.57 19.00 2.88
C PRO A 173 -14.06 17.58 2.60
N CYS A 174 -14.47 16.87 3.66
CA CYS A 174 -15.06 15.54 3.60
C CYS A 174 -16.38 15.59 4.38
N PRO A 175 -17.54 15.20 3.80
CA PRO A 175 -17.72 14.59 2.48
C PRO A 175 -17.60 15.59 1.30
N PRO A 176 -17.27 15.10 0.08
CA PRO A 176 -17.08 13.69 -0.28
C PRO A 176 -15.63 13.18 -0.09
N ALA A 177 -15.50 11.93 0.36
CA ALA A 177 -14.22 11.26 0.58
C ALA A 177 -13.28 11.21 -0.64
N HIS A 178 -13.82 11.32 -1.87
CA HIS A 178 -13.00 11.25 -3.07
C HIS A 178 -12.16 12.51 -3.33
N ASP A 179 -12.57 13.69 -2.84
CA ASP A 179 -11.92 14.95 -3.19
C ASP A 179 -10.46 15.00 -2.75
N THR A 180 -10.19 14.73 -1.46
CA THR A 180 -8.82 14.69 -0.96
C THR A 180 -8.04 13.52 -1.57
N THR A 181 -8.63 12.32 -1.66
CA THR A 181 -7.92 11.17 -2.25
C THR A 181 -7.52 11.44 -3.72
N ASN A 182 -8.34 12.15 -4.50
CA ASN A 182 -8.01 12.54 -5.88
C ASN A 182 -6.86 13.54 -5.95
N ALA A 183 -6.88 14.60 -5.13
CA ALA A 183 -5.79 15.56 -5.07
C ALA A 183 -4.46 14.90 -4.69
N LEU A 184 -4.53 13.98 -3.73
CA LEU A 184 -3.39 13.26 -3.19
C LEU A 184 -2.82 12.22 -4.18
N ARG A 185 -3.63 11.63 -5.09
CA ARG A 185 -3.11 10.84 -6.23
C ARG A 185 -2.14 11.65 -7.07
N SER A 186 -2.52 12.87 -7.45
CA SER A 186 -1.68 13.74 -8.27
C SER A 186 -0.36 14.08 -7.57
N VAL A 187 -0.38 14.23 -6.25
CA VAL A 187 0.85 14.37 -5.44
C VAL A 187 1.73 13.12 -5.53
N VAL A 188 1.20 11.90 -5.32
CA VAL A 188 2.02 10.68 -5.44
C VAL A 188 2.60 10.52 -6.85
N LEU A 189 1.79 10.78 -7.88
CA LEU A 189 2.21 10.68 -9.27
C LEU A 189 3.37 11.65 -9.56
N SER A 190 3.32 12.88 -9.04
CA SER A 190 4.42 13.83 -9.18
C SER A 190 5.72 13.34 -8.55
N TRP A 191 5.68 12.72 -7.36
CA TRP A 191 6.86 12.11 -6.71
C TRP A 191 7.47 10.98 -7.56
N CYS A 192 6.62 10.27 -8.30
CA CYS A 192 7.01 9.21 -9.21
C CYS A 192 7.53 9.72 -10.58
N GLY A 193 7.41 11.03 -10.87
CA GLY A 193 7.68 11.61 -12.19
C GLY A 193 6.58 11.33 -13.23
N GLU A 194 5.41 10.91 -12.78
CA GLU A 194 4.28 10.46 -13.59
C GLU A 194 3.18 11.52 -13.71
N GLN A 195 2.47 11.51 -14.84
CA GLN A 195 1.32 12.41 -15.10
C GLN A 195 -0.02 11.67 -15.09
N ALA A 196 0.02 10.35 -15.17
CA ALA A 196 -1.11 9.46 -15.04
C ALA A 196 -0.68 8.24 -14.23
N VAL A 197 -1.65 7.57 -13.63
CA VAL A 197 -1.54 6.18 -13.14
C VAL A 197 -0.87 5.37 -14.26
N PRO A 198 0.36 4.84 -14.11
CA PRO A 198 1.00 4.09 -15.18
C PRO A 198 0.16 2.91 -15.65
N LYS A 199 0.55 2.27 -16.75
CA LYS A 199 0.03 0.92 -16.97
C LYS A 199 0.45 0.06 -15.82
N ARG A 200 -0.36 -0.96 -15.53
CA ARG A 200 -0.03 -1.91 -14.49
C ARG A 200 -0.02 -1.15 -13.18
N THR A 201 -1.03 -0.36 -12.78
CA THR A 201 -1.00 0.54 -11.59
C THR A 201 -2.32 0.65 -10.81
N VAL A 202 -2.32 0.35 -9.49
CA VAL A 202 -3.54 0.32 -8.64
C VAL A 202 -3.39 1.09 -7.34
N PHE A 203 -4.35 2.00 -7.09
CA PHE A 203 -4.41 2.83 -5.89
C PHE A 203 -5.39 2.31 -4.81
N CYS A 204 -4.85 1.91 -3.65
CA CYS A 204 -5.56 1.44 -2.47
C CYS A 204 -6.03 2.56 -1.51
N LEU A 205 -6.08 3.84 -1.93
CA LEU A 205 -6.44 5.04 -1.12
C LEU A 205 -7.72 4.91 -0.26
N PRO A 206 -7.68 4.60 1.07
CA PRO A 206 -8.81 4.91 1.92
C PRO A 206 -8.87 6.43 2.12
N SER A 207 -9.94 6.93 2.74
CA SER A 207 -10.03 8.38 3.03
C SER A 207 -9.34 8.69 4.35
N LYS A 208 -9.98 8.56 5.53
CA LYS A 208 -9.29 8.90 6.79
C LYS A 208 -8.39 7.81 7.39
N SER A 209 -8.76 6.53 7.29
CA SER A 209 -7.78 5.43 7.27
C SER A 209 -8.36 4.07 6.88
N THR A 210 -7.49 3.07 6.71
CA THR A 210 -7.86 1.64 6.58
C THR A 210 -8.75 1.13 7.72
N GLU A 211 -8.71 1.75 8.90
CA GLU A 211 -9.62 1.37 9.99
C GLU A 211 -11.08 1.69 9.69
N ALA A 212 -11.38 2.57 8.73
CA ALA A 212 -12.74 2.71 8.22
C ALA A 212 -13.26 1.36 7.67
N TRP A 213 -12.40 0.62 6.96
CA TRP A 213 -12.73 -0.69 6.39
C TRP A 213 -12.79 -1.76 7.49
N VAL A 214 -11.80 -1.77 8.40
CA VAL A 214 -11.76 -2.72 9.53
C VAL A 214 -12.99 -2.55 10.46
N VAL A 215 -13.37 -1.31 10.77
CA VAL A 215 -14.55 -1.04 11.62
C VAL A 215 -15.84 -1.50 10.94
N ALA A 216 -16.02 -1.19 9.64
CA ALA A 216 -17.21 -1.61 8.91
C ALA A 216 -17.28 -3.13 8.66
N ALA A 217 -16.13 -3.79 8.53
CA ALA A 217 -16.05 -5.24 8.41
C ALA A 217 -16.50 -5.90 9.73
N LEU A 218 -15.84 -5.54 10.84
CA LEU A 218 -15.96 -6.26 12.11
C LEU A 218 -17.14 -5.80 12.98
N PHE A 219 -17.66 -4.59 12.77
CA PHE A 219 -18.71 -3.97 13.58
C PHE A 219 -19.80 -3.30 12.70
N PRO A 220 -20.48 -4.07 11.81
CA PRO A 220 -21.47 -3.53 10.88
C PRO A 220 -22.63 -2.78 11.55
N ASP A 221 -23.04 -3.22 12.74
CA ASP A 221 -24.17 -2.65 13.50
C ASP A 221 -23.77 -1.46 14.40
N ASP A 222 -22.54 -0.95 14.30
CA ASP A 222 -22.11 0.20 15.11
C ASP A 222 -22.74 1.50 14.61
N LYS A 223 -23.92 1.82 15.17
CA LYS A 223 -24.69 3.03 14.89
C LYS A 223 -23.92 4.35 15.07
N SER A 224 -22.82 4.34 15.82
CA SER A 224 -21.94 5.51 15.96
C SER A 224 -21.22 5.85 14.66
N MET A 225 -21.28 4.95 13.68
CA MET A 225 -20.70 5.04 12.34
C MET A 225 -21.78 5.15 11.23
N GLU A 226 -23.06 5.32 11.58
CA GLU A 226 -24.11 5.65 10.61
C GLU A 226 -23.75 6.97 9.89
N GLY A 227 -23.49 6.90 8.59
CA GLY A 227 -23.02 8.02 7.76
C GLY A 227 -21.66 7.76 7.10
N HIS A 228 -20.99 8.83 6.66
CA HIS A 228 -19.75 8.76 5.89
C HIS A 228 -18.54 8.29 6.73
N ILE A 229 -18.47 7.01 7.06
CA ILE A 229 -17.36 6.37 7.82
C ILE A 229 -15.97 6.73 7.28
N GLU A 230 -15.84 6.85 5.96
CA GLU A 230 -14.61 7.24 5.28
C GLU A 230 -14.13 8.65 5.66
N CYS A 231 -15.04 9.56 5.98
CA CYS A 231 -14.74 10.93 6.42
C CYS A 231 -14.54 11.06 7.94
N TRP A 232 -14.76 10.00 8.72
CA TRP A 232 -14.67 10.11 10.17
C TRP A 232 -13.19 10.25 10.58
N PRO A 233 -12.79 11.25 11.39
CA PRO A 233 -11.36 11.58 11.52
C PRO A 233 -10.47 10.51 12.17
N ARG A 234 -11.06 9.58 12.94
CA ARG A 234 -10.30 8.62 13.78
C ARG A 234 -10.99 7.25 13.91
N PRO A 235 -11.22 6.50 12.81
CA PRO A 235 -11.92 5.21 12.86
C PRO A 235 -11.22 4.17 13.73
N GLU A 236 -9.89 4.27 13.91
CA GLU A 236 -9.14 3.42 14.83
C GLU A 236 -9.62 3.53 16.29
N SER A 237 -10.24 4.66 16.66
CA SER A 237 -10.80 4.85 18.00
C SER A 237 -12.03 3.98 18.29
N ARG A 238 -12.82 3.58 17.27
CA ARG A 238 -13.95 2.66 17.46
C ARG A 238 -13.51 1.28 17.91
N LEU A 239 -12.39 0.78 17.38
CA LEU A 239 -11.84 -0.55 17.70
C LEU A 239 -11.71 -0.74 19.22
N GLY A 240 -11.22 0.30 19.91
CA GLY A 240 -11.06 0.36 21.36
C GLY A 240 -12.32 0.74 22.15
N GLN A 241 -13.38 1.24 21.50
CA GLN A 241 -14.64 1.64 22.13
C GLN A 241 -15.68 0.50 22.17
N GLN A 242 -15.52 -0.54 21.35
CA GLN A 242 -16.40 -1.71 21.33
C GLN A 242 -16.55 -2.42 22.70
N PRO A 243 -17.62 -3.20 22.91
CA PRO A 243 -17.81 -4.05 24.09
C PRO A 243 -16.59 -4.94 24.36
N LYS A 244 -16.26 -5.19 25.63
CA LYS A 244 -15.02 -5.86 26.07
C LYS A 244 -14.73 -7.21 25.38
N LYS A 245 -15.76 -7.94 24.95
CA LYS A 245 -15.64 -9.24 24.26
C LYS A 245 -15.30 -9.13 22.76
N LEU A 246 -15.59 -7.98 22.14
CA LEU A 246 -15.45 -7.75 20.68
C LEU A 246 -14.33 -6.75 20.35
N ARG A 247 -13.88 -6.00 21.36
CA ARG A 247 -12.84 -4.96 21.30
C ARG A 247 -11.50 -5.51 20.81
N ILE A 248 -10.92 -4.83 19.83
CA ILE A 248 -9.57 -5.09 19.32
C ILE A 248 -8.72 -3.81 19.33
N ARG A 249 -7.42 -3.94 19.07
CA ARG A 249 -6.45 -2.84 18.93
C ARG A 249 -6.02 -2.69 17.47
N LYS A 250 -5.55 -1.49 17.07
CA LYS A 250 -4.77 -1.32 15.81
C LYS A 250 -3.41 -1.99 15.99
N SER A 251 -3.34 -3.29 15.70
CA SER A 251 -2.18 -4.16 15.91
C SER A 251 -2.16 -5.28 14.86
N GLN A 252 -0.97 -5.68 14.39
CA GLN A 252 -0.85 -6.80 13.43
C GLN A 252 -1.44 -8.10 13.96
N ARG A 253 -1.32 -8.36 15.28
CA ARG A 253 -1.85 -9.58 15.90
C ARG A 253 -3.36 -9.59 15.82
N ASP A 254 -3.98 -8.54 16.37
CA ASP A 254 -5.43 -8.41 16.44
C ASP A 254 -6.07 -8.38 15.04
N TYR A 255 -5.35 -7.91 14.00
CA TYR A 255 -5.85 -7.95 12.61
C TYR A 255 -5.68 -9.34 11.99
N LYS A 256 -4.55 -10.03 12.23
CA LYS A 256 -4.34 -11.42 11.78
C LYS A 256 -5.38 -12.36 12.38
N ASP A 257 -5.72 -12.18 13.65
CA ASP A 257 -6.77 -12.92 14.36
C ASP A 257 -8.19 -12.66 13.78
N ARG A 258 -8.36 -11.71 12.84
CA ARG A 258 -9.64 -11.28 12.24
C ARG A 258 -9.60 -11.21 10.70
N VAL A 259 -8.61 -11.81 10.04
CA VAL A 259 -8.46 -11.76 8.56
C VAL A 259 -9.69 -12.32 7.85
N SER A 260 -10.18 -13.50 8.24
CA SER A 260 -11.35 -14.12 7.61
C SER A 260 -12.62 -13.27 7.73
N ASP A 261 -12.84 -12.61 8.86
CA ASP A 261 -13.96 -11.67 9.03
C ASP A 261 -13.86 -10.45 8.08
N ILE A 262 -12.65 -10.00 7.75
CA ILE A 262 -12.42 -8.91 6.78
C ILE A 262 -12.63 -9.41 5.36
N GLU A 263 -12.17 -10.62 5.04
CA GLU A 263 -12.36 -11.28 3.74
C GLU A 263 -13.85 -11.52 3.44
N GLU A 264 -14.58 -12.16 4.36
CA GLU A 264 -16.01 -12.44 4.23
C GLU A 264 -16.84 -11.15 4.10
N ALA A 265 -16.48 -10.11 4.86
CA ALA A 265 -17.17 -8.82 4.80
C ALA A 265 -16.89 -8.01 3.52
N TRP A 266 -15.84 -8.31 2.77
CA TRP A 266 -15.33 -7.45 1.69
C TRP A 266 -16.38 -7.16 0.59
N SER A 267 -17.18 -8.18 0.24
CA SER A 267 -18.32 -8.05 -0.67
C SER A 267 -19.29 -6.92 -0.25
N ARG A 268 -19.72 -6.93 1.02
CA ARG A 268 -20.57 -5.89 1.63
C ARG A 268 -19.90 -4.52 1.70
N LEU A 269 -18.58 -4.45 1.95
CA LEU A 269 -17.86 -3.17 1.98
C LEU A 269 -17.84 -2.48 0.62
N THR A 270 -17.87 -3.26 -0.46
CA THR A 270 -17.78 -2.78 -1.83
C THR A 270 -19.13 -2.65 -2.54
N GLU A 271 -20.26 -2.81 -1.85
CA GLU A 271 -21.57 -2.51 -2.41
C GLU A 271 -21.71 -1.00 -2.78
N PRO A 272 -22.43 -0.65 -3.86
CA PRO A 272 -22.68 0.74 -4.21
C PRO A 272 -23.36 1.52 -3.08
N GLY A 273 -22.63 2.50 -2.53
CA GLY A 273 -23.08 3.33 -1.40
C GLY A 273 -22.56 2.91 -0.02
N ALA A 274 -21.83 1.79 0.08
CA ALA A 274 -21.16 1.36 1.33
C ALA A 274 -19.85 2.15 1.56
N ILE A 275 -18.70 1.64 1.11
CA ILE A 275 -17.39 2.28 1.28
C ILE A 275 -16.82 2.63 -0.10
N GLY A 276 -16.90 3.91 -0.46
CA GLY A 276 -16.56 4.40 -1.79
C GLY A 276 -15.07 4.27 -2.16
N LYS A 277 -14.16 4.19 -1.18
CA LYS A 277 -12.74 3.92 -1.44
C LYS A 277 -12.42 2.43 -1.54
N ALA A 278 -13.07 1.57 -0.76
CA ALA A 278 -12.93 0.12 -0.89
C ALA A 278 -13.46 -0.35 -2.25
N LEU A 279 -14.64 0.12 -2.65
CA LEU A 279 -15.20 -0.11 -3.99
C LEU A 279 -14.28 0.43 -5.09
N ARG A 280 -13.69 1.62 -4.91
CA ARG A 280 -12.71 2.16 -5.88
C ARG A 280 -11.48 1.25 -5.99
N PHE A 281 -10.90 0.82 -4.87
CA PHE A 281 -9.74 -0.06 -4.86
C PHE A 281 -10.05 -1.40 -5.55
N GLN A 282 -11.20 -2.00 -5.26
CA GLN A 282 -11.67 -3.22 -5.93
C GLN A 282 -11.84 -3.02 -7.43
N ASN A 283 -12.57 -1.99 -7.85
CA ASN A 283 -12.82 -1.75 -9.27
C ASN A 283 -11.53 -1.43 -10.03
N GLU A 284 -10.63 -0.65 -9.42
CA GLU A 284 -9.32 -0.39 -9.99
C GLU A 284 -8.55 -1.71 -10.11
N LEU A 285 -8.35 -2.50 -9.04
CA LEU A 285 -7.61 -3.77 -9.09
C LEU A 285 -8.19 -4.76 -10.11
N LEU A 286 -9.51 -4.98 -10.13
CA LEU A 286 -10.15 -5.95 -11.01
C LEU A 286 -10.16 -5.52 -12.48
N ALA A 287 -10.39 -4.24 -12.78
CA ALA A 287 -10.34 -3.74 -14.16
C ALA A 287 -8.93 -3.91 -14.74
N GLU A 288 -7.95 -3.48 -13.96
CA GLU A 288 -6.53 -3.67 -14.22
C GLU A 288 -6.18 -5.16 -14.43
N LEU A 289 -6.60 -6.08 -13.54
CA LEU A 289 -6.42 -7.54 -13.68
C LEU A 289 -7.08 -8.15 -14.93
N THR A 290 -8.07 -7.47 -15.50
CA THR A 290 -8.80 -7.90 -16.71
C THR A 290 -8.08 -7.47 -17.99
N THR A 291 -7.12 -6.53 -17.92
CA THR A 291 -6.34 -6.06 -19.09
C THR A 291 -5.13 -6.95 -19.43
N LEU A 292 -5.05 -8.13 -18.82
CA LEU A 292 -3.83 -8.90 -18.58
C LEU A 292 -4.07 -10.40 -18.75
#